data_AF-A0A7Y3FMK0-F1
#
_entry.id   AF-A0A7Y3FMK0-F1
#
_cell.length_a   1.000
_cell.length_b   1.000
_cell.length_c   1.000
_cell.angle_alpha   90.00
_cell.angle_beta   90.00
_cell.angle_gamma   90.00
#
_symmetry.space_group_name_H-M   'P 1'
#
loop_
_entity.id
_entity.type
_entity.pdbx_description
1 polymer ?
#
loop_
_entity_poly.entity_id
_entity_poly.type
_entity_poly.pdbx_seq_one_letter_code
_entity_poly.pdbx_strand_id
1 'polypeptide(L)'
;MTASLTPNVPGSRGLVNLAAELEDRLGGTPVSSGFDESTSALLPSASGYVLVVFDGLGSRQLDIVEARELAACKVDDLIAPFPTTTTVSLASIATGLSPARHGLVGYQLYLPHLDVVANTIKWTTLW
;
A
#
# COMPACT_ATOMS: atom_id res chain seq x y z
N MET A 1 -8.93 -8.73 -18.83
CA MET A 1 -8.76 -8.13 -17.48
C MET A 1 -7.51 -7.29 -17.50
N THR A 2 -7.63 -5.97 -17.61
CA THR A 2 -6.51 -5.03 -17.59
C THR A 2 -6.12 -4.78 -16.14
N ALA A 3 -5.09 -5.49 -15.65
CA ALA A 3 -4.44 -5.15 -14.39
C ALA A 3 -3.66 -3.85 -14.61
N SER A 4 -4.23 -2.74 -14.17
CA SER A 4 -3.59 -1.43 -14.31
C SER A 4 -2.46 -1.29 -13.29
N LEU A 5 -1.25 -1.02 -13.77
CA LEU A 5 -0.10 -0.63 -12.94
C LEU A 5 -0.28 0.77 -12.32
N THR A 6 -1.39 1.43 -12.62
CA THR A 6 -1.83 2.68 -11.99
C THR A 6 -3.14 2.44 -11.25
N PRO A 7 -3.12 1.95 -9.99
CA PRO A 7 -4.29 1.97 -9.14
C PRO A 7 -4.51 3.37 -8.53
N ASN A 8 -3.92 4.42 -9.10
CA ASN A 8 -4.19 5.79 -8.67
C ASN A 8 -5.43 6.30 -9.41
N VAL A 9 -6.57 5.64 -9.18
CA VAL A 9 -7.86 6.22 -9.53
C VAL A 9 -8.17 7.21 -8.41
N PRO A 10 -8.36 8.51 -8.72
CA PRO A 10 -8.74 9.48 -7.71
C PRO A 10 -9.97 9.01 -6.93
N GLY A 11 -9.90 9.05 -5.59
CA GLY A 11 -10.97 8.56 -4.72
C GLY A 11 -10.99 7.03 -4.51
N SER A 12 -10.02 6.27 -5.01
CA SER A 12 -9.95 4.83 -4.73
C SER A 12 -9.44 4.52 -3.32
N ARG A 13 -9.76 3.32 -2.84
CA ARG A 13 -9.40 2.82 -1.50
C ARG A 13 -8.04 2.12 -1.48
N GLY A 14 -7.06 2.65 -2.21
CA GLY A 14 -5.74 2.03 -2.35
C GLY A 14 -4.76 2.37 -1.22
N LEU A 15 -3.69 1.58 -1.07
CA LEU A 15 -2.59 1.91 -0.14
C LEU A 15 -1.91 3.25 -0.46
N VAL A 16 -1.86 3.62 -1.74
CA VAL A 16 -1.34 4.93 -2.19
C VAL A 16 -2.22 6.08 -1.67
N ASN A 17 -3.54 5.91 -1.73
CA ASN A 17 -4.50 6.89 -1.23
C ASN A 17 -4.42 7.00 0.29
N LEU A 18 -4.24 5.88 1.01
CA LEU A 18 -4.00 5.91 2.45
C LEU A 18 -2.76 6.73 2.79
N ALA A 19 -1.63 6.47 2.13
CA ALA A 19 -0.39 7.20 2.39
C ALA A 19 -0.56 8.71 2.13
N ALA A 20 -1.21 9.08 1.01
CA ALA A 20 -1.50 10.47 0.68
C ALA A 20 -2.45 11.14 1.69
N GLU A 21 -3.50 10.45 2.11
CA GLU A 21 -4.47 10.94 3.10
C GLU A 21 -3.80 11.22 4.45
N LEU A 22 -2.93 10.31 4.90
CA LEU A 22 -2.20 10.48 6.15
C LEU A 22 -1.19 11.63 6.06
N GLU A 23 -0.50 11.79 4.93
CA GLU A 23 0.43 12.90 4.70
C GLU A 23 -0.31 14.26 4.74
N ASP A 24 -1.43 14.39 4.01
CA ASP A 24 -2.24 15.62 3.99
C ASP A 24 -2.73 16.01 5.40
N ARG A 25 -3.27 15.03 6.14
CA ARG A 25 -3.77 15.23 7.51
C ARG A 25 -2.69 15.63 8.51
N LEU A 26 -1.43 15.29 8.23
CA LEU A 26 -0.28 15.68 9.03
C LEU A 26 0.35 16.99 8.56
N GLY A 27 -0.29 17.70 7.61
CA GLY A 27 0.16 18.99 7.09
C GLY A 27 1.21 18.90 5.99
N GLY A 28 1.39 17.73 5.38
CA GLY A 28 2.26 17.52 4.23
C GLY A 28 1.61 17.94 2.91
N THR A 29 2.26 17.60 1.80
CA THR A 29 1.79 17.94 0.44
C THR A 29 1.90 16.70 -0.44
N PRO A 30 0.91 15.79 -0.39
CA PRO A 30 1.02 14.51 -1.05
C PRO A 30 1.08 14.64 -2.57
N VAL A 31 1.88 13.76 -3.19
CA VAL A 31 2.03 13.71 -4.66
C VAL A 31 0.85 13.00 -5.32
N SER A 32 0.15 12.13 -4.57
CA SER A 32 -1.02 11.39 -5.03
C SER A 32 -2.29 11.92 -4.36
N SER A 33 -3.45 11.68 -4.97
CA SER A 33 -4.73 12.00 -4.32
C SER A 33 -4.96 11.09 -3.10
N GLY A 34 -5.48 11.67 -2.02
CA GLY A 34 -5.99 10.92 -0.86
C GLY A 34 -7.25 10.10 -1.18
N PHE A 35 -8.03 9.84 -0.15
CA PHE A 35 -9.29 9.10 -0.27
C PHE A 35 -10.42 9.96 -0.86
N ASP A 36 -11.51 9.31 -1.30
CA ASP A 36 -12.77 10.03 -1.51
C ASP A 36 -13.35 10.51 -0.18
N GLU A 37 -14.31 11.45 -0.23
CA GLU A 37 -14.92 12.03 0.97
C GLU A 37 -15.52 10.96 1.90
N SER A 38 -16.16 9.94 1.32
CA SER A 38 -16.81 8.88 2.09
C SER A 38 -15.82 8.01 2.89
N THR A 39 -14.67 7.70 2.30
CA THR A 39 -13.61 6.89 2.89
C THR A 39 -12.75 7.73 3.82
N SER A 40 -12.49 8.99 3.47
CA SER A 40 -11.81 9.96 4.31
C SER A 40 -12.56 10.19 5.63
N ALA A 41 -13.90 10.25 5.60
CA ALA A 41 -14.73 10.36 6.80
C ALA A 41 -14.60 9.19 7.79
N LEU A 42 -14.09 8.02 7.35
CA LEU A 42 -13.84 6.87 8.22
C LEU A 42 -12.58 7.05 9.09
N LEU A 43 -11.65 7.93 8.69
CA LEU A 43 -10.44 8.22 9.45
C LEU A 43 -10.69 9.41 10.41
N PRO A 44 -10.59 9.22 11.74
CA PRO A 44 -10.77 10.31 12.69
C PRO A 44 -9.63 11.33 12.59
N SER A 45 -9.92 12.59 12.90
CA SER A 45 -8.88 13.62 13.03
C SER A 45 -7.98 13.31 14.24
N ALA A 46 -6.67 13.34 14.02
CA ALA A 46 -5.67 13.14 15.07
C ALA A 46 -4.43 14.00 14.79
N SER A 47 -3.67 14.29 15.84
CA SER A 47 -2.35 14.94 15.73
C SER A 47 -1.24 13.99 15.27
N GLY A 48 -1.52 12.67 15.22
CA GLY A 48 -0.60 11.63 14.82
C GLY A 48 -1.32 10.33 14.49
N TYR A 49 -0.75 9.54 13.59
CA TYR A 49 -1.26 8.23 13.19
C TYR A 49 -0.16 7.18 13.32
N VAL A 50 -0.52 5.97 13.74
CA VAL A 50 0.37 4.81 13.76
C VAL A 50 -0.18 3.79 12.77
N LEU A 51 0.56 3.54 11.69
CA LEU A 51 0.22 2.52 10.71
C LEU A 51 0.91 1.20 11.07
N VAL A 52 0.11 0.20 11.45
CA VAL A 52 0.58 -1.17 11.70
C VAL A 52 0.23 -2.02 10.49
N VAL A 53 1.24 -2.65 9.87
CA VAL A 53 1.07 -3.49 8.68
C VAL A 53 1.32 -4.94 9.06
N PHE A 54 0.32 -5.79 8.82
CA PHE A 54 0.44 -7.24 8.92
C PHE A 54 0.70 -7.81 7.52
N ASP A 55 1.87 -8.41 7.31
CA ASP A 55 2.22 -8.97 6.01
C ASP A 55 1.29 -10.13 5.65
N GLY A 56 0.75 -10.10 4.43
CA GLY A 56 -0.14 -11.13 3.93
C GLY A 56 -1.49 -11.27 4.64
N LEU A 57 -1.98 -10.25 5.37
CA LEU A 57 -3.32 -10.26 6.00
C LEU A 57 -4.37 -9.64 5.07
N GLY A 58 -5.13 -10.48 4.38
CA GLY A 58 -6.30 -10.10 3.58
C GLY A 58 -7.62 -10.27 4.33
N SER A 59 -8.68 -9.63 3.83
CA SER A 59 -10.01 -9.59 4.48
C SER A 59 -10.59 -10.97 4.77
N ARG A 60 -10.43 -11.93 3.85
CA ARG A 60 -10.90 -13.31 4.00
C ARG A 60 -10.27 -14.06 5.16
N GLN A 61 -9.09 -13.67 5.63
CA GLN A 61 -8.45 -14.27 6.81
C GLN A 61 -9.13 -13.84 8.11
N LEU A 62 -9.99 -12.81 8.07
CA LEU A 62 -10.76 -12.35 9.23
C LEU A 62 -12.09 -13.11 9.39
N ASP A 63 -12.46 -13.97 8.44
CA ASP A 63 -13.72 -14.74 8.46
C ASP A 63 -13.67 -15.99 9.37
N ILE A 64 -12.58 -16.18 10.14
CA ILE A 64 -12.41 -17.30 11.07
C ILE A 64 -12.75 -16.89 12.51
N VAL A 65 -13.12 -17.87 13.33
CA VAL A 65 -13.56 -17.63 14.72
C VAL A 65 -12.43 -17.01 15.55
N GLU A 66 -11.20 -17.43 15.33
CA GLU A 66 -10.00 -16.99 16.03
C GLU A 66 -9.61 -15.53 15.73
N ALA A 67 -10.15 -14.94 14.65
CA ALA A 67 -9.90 -13.56 14.25
C ALA A 67 -11.03 -12.61 14.66
N ARG A 68 -12.04 -13.09 15.41
CA ARG A 68 -13.29 -12.37 15.67
C ARG A 68 -13.09 -11.02 16.35
N GLU A 69 -12.14 -10.91 17.28
CA GLU A 69 -11.82 -9.67 17.98
C GLU A 69 -11.25 -8.63 17.01
N LEU A 70 -10.35 -9.04 16.11
CA LEU A 70 -9.78 -8.16 15.10
C LEU A 70 -10.81 -7.79 14.03
N ALA A 71 -11.62 -8.77 13.59
CA ALA A 71 -12.69 -8.57 12.63
C ALA A 71 -13.75 -7.57 13.14
N ALA A 72 -14.05 -7.57 14.44
CA ALA A 72 -14.98 -6.62 15.05
C ALA A 72 -14.49 -5.17 15.00
N CYS A 73 -13.17 -4.95 14.88
CA CYS A 73 -12.57 -3.62 14.75
C CYS A 73 -12.40 -3.19 13.28
N LYS A 74 -12.73 -4.04 12.31
CA LYS A 74 -12.60 -3.73 10.88
C LYS A 74 -13.60 -2.65 10.49
N VAL A 75 -13.09 -1.58 9.87
CA VAL A 75 -13.92 -0.49 9.32
C VAL A 75 -14.16 -0.68 7.82
N ASP A 76 -13.12 -1.01 7.05
CA ASP A 76 -13.22 -1.18 5.59
C ASP A 76 -12.09 -2.09 5.07
N ASP A 77 -12.10 -2.36 3.76
CA ASP A 77 -11.03 -3.03 3.02
C ASP A 77 -10.22 -2.04 2.18
N LEU A 78 -8.90 -2.24 2.15
CA LEU A 78 -7.99 -1.51 1.26
C LEU A 78 -7.58 -2.38 0.07
N ILE A 79 -7.41 -1.72 -1.06
CA ILE A 79 -6.97 -2.34 -2.31
C ILE A 79 -5.44 -2.35 -2.34
N ALA A 80 -4.86 -3.56 -2.35
CA ALA A 80 -3.44 -3.74 -2.57
C ALA A 80 -3.04 -3.36 -4.01
N PRO A 81 -1.84 -2.79 -4.21
CA PRO A 81 -1.35 -2.46 -5.54
C PRO A 81 -1.10 -3.71 -6.37
N PHE A 82 -1.12 -3.57 -7.70
CA PHE A 82 -0.65 -4.61 -8.61
C PHE A 82 0.80 -4.33 -9.06
N PRO A 83 1.72 -5.31 -9.00
CA PRO A 83 1.54 -6.66 -8.48
C PRO A 83 1.39 -6.71 -6.95
N THR A 84 0.53 -7.60 -6.44
CA THR A 84 0.26 -7.74 -5.00
C THR A 84 1.40 -8.50 -4.31
N THR A 85 2.49 -7.79 -4.02
CA THR A 85 3.65 -8.34 -3.27
C THR A 85 4.04 -7.41 -2.12
N THR A 86 4.76 -7.96 -1.14
CA THR A 86 5.26 -7.20 0.02
C THR A 86 6.12 -6.02 -0.41
N THR A 87 7.09 -6.22 -1.31
CA THR A 87 7.94 -5.14 -1.85
C THR A 87 7.08 -4.01 -2.44
N VAL A 88 6.15 -4.37 -3.32
CA VAL A 88 5.34 -3.37 -4.04
C VAL A 88 4.47 -2.59 -3.07
N SER A 89 3.83 -3.28 -2.12
CA SER A 89 2.92 -2.67 -1.14
C SER A 89 3.67 -1.74 -0.18
N LEU A 90 4.80 -2.18 0.36
CA LEU A 90 5.61 -1.35 1.25
C LEU A 90 6.23 -0.15 0.52
N ALA A 91 6.66 -0.31 -0.73
CA ALA A 91 7.15 0.80 -1.55
C ALA A 91 6.05 1.82 -1.81
N SER A 92 4.82 1.38 -2.11
CA SER A 92 3.67 2.27 -2.28
C SER A 92 3.33 3.02 -0.99
N ILE A 93 3.34 2.36 0.17
CA ILE A 93 3.12 2.99 1.48
C ILE A 93 4.22 4.02 1.78
N ALA A 94 5.48 3.65 1.60
CA ALA A 94 6.63 4.47 1.98
C ALA A 94 6.81 5.71 1.09
N THR A 95 6.38 5.64 -0.17
CA THR A 95 6.58 6.71 -1.15
C THR A 95 5.32 7.50 -1.47
N GLY A 96 4.13 6.99 -1.14
CA GLY A 96 2.88 7.55 -1.63
C GLY A 96 2.72 7.51 -3.15
N LEU A 97 3.49 6.65 -3.83
CA LEU A 97 3.50 6.52 -5.29
C LEU A 97 2.93 5.17 -5.74
N SER A 98 2.42 5.11 -6.97
CA SER A 98 2.02 3.84 -7.59
C SER A 98 3.23 3.00 -8.01
N PRO A 99 3.04 1.68 -8.26
CA PRO A 99 4.12 0.80 -8.75
C PRO A 99 4.81 1.30 -10.01
N ALA A 100 4.05 1.85 -10.95
CA ALA A 100 4.57 2.47 -12.16
C ALA A 100 5.48 3.68 -11.90
N ARG A 101 5.34 4.36 -10.75
CA ARG A 101 6.09 5.56 -10.39
C ARG A 101 7.27 5.30 -9.46
N HIS A 102 7.15 4.38 -8.50
CA HIS A 102 8.28 4.03 -7.62
C HIS A 102 9.20 2.94 -8.18
N GLY A 103 8.79 2.23 -9.25
CA GLY A 103 9.65 1.29 -10.00
C GLY A 103 9.92 -0.06 -9.33
N LEU A 104 9.70 -0.18 -8.02
CA LEU A 104 9.74 -1.47 -7.31
C LEU A 104 8.51 -2.35 -7.63
N VAL A 105 8.58 -3.13 -8.72
CA VAL A 105 7.44 -3.91 -9.26
C VAL A 105 7.51 -5.42 -8.96
N GLY A 106 8.45 -5.87 -8.13
CA GLY A 106 8.60 -7.29 -7.80
C GLY A 106 9.66 -7.59 -6.76
N TYR A 107 9.67 -8.85 -6.31
CA TYR A 107 10.65 -9.38 -5.35
C TYR A 107 12.06 -9.44 -5.93
N GLN A 108 12.15 -9.83 -7.21
CA GLN A 108 13.39 -9.86 -7.98
C GLN A 108 13.25 -8.94 -9.18
N LEU A 109 14.21 -8.04 -9.34
CA LEU A 109 14.26 -7.09 -10.45
C LEU A 109 15.60 -7.24 -11.15
N TYR A 110 15.57 -7.53 -12.44
CA TYR A 110 16.77 -7.41 -13.26
C TYR A 110 17.08 -5.93 -13.49
N LEU A 111 18.31 -5.52 -13.20
CA LEU A 111 18.82 -4.16 -13.36
C LEU A 111 19.76 -4.13 -14.58
N PRO A 112 19.26 -3.75 -15.78
CA PRO A 112 20.01 -3.95 -17.02
C PRO A 112 21.34 -3.18 -17.08
N HIS A 113 21.42 -2.02 -16.42
CA HIS A 113 22.64 -1.21 -16.37
C HIS A 113 23.74 -1.83 -15.51
N LEU A 114 23.38 -2.77 -14.65
CA LEU A 114 24.31 -3.44 -13.73
C LEU A 114 24.49 -4.92 -14.07
N ASP A 115 23.70 -5.47 -15.00
CA ASP A 115 23.67 -6.89 -15.35
C ASP A 115 23.53 -7.82 -14.13
N VAL A 116 22.68 -7.43 -13.18
CA VAL A 116 22.39 -8.19 -11.95
C VAL A 116 20.90 -8.30 -11.70
N VAL A 117 20.51 -9.34 -10.97
CA VAL A 117 19.16 -9.45 -10.39
C VAL A 117 19.23 -9.03 -8.93
N ALA A 118 18.46 -8.01 -8.58
CA ALA A 118 18.36 -7.50 -7.22
C ALA A 118 17.15 -8.13 -6.50
N ASN A 119 17.39 -8.58 -5.27
CA ASN A 119 16.37 -8.97 -4.30
C ASN A 119 15.94 -7.73 -3.50
N THR A 120 14.70 -7.31 -3.68
CA THR A 120 14.20 -6.03 -3.16
C THR A 120 13.74 -6.06 -1.70
N ILE A 121 13.65 -7.25 -1.10
CA ILE A 121 13.37 -7.40 0.34
C ILE A 121 14.67 -7.50 1.14
N LYS A 122 15.61 -8.31 0.64
CA LYS A 122 16.91 -8.54 1.29
C LYS A 122 17.95 -7.46 0.97
N TRP A 123 17.67 -6.59 -0.01
CA TRP A 123 18.61 -5.59 -0.51
C TRP A 123 19.98 -6.18 -0.87
N THR A 124 19.96 -7.27 -1.64
CA THR A 124 21.16 -7.99 -2.10
C THR A 124 21.01 -8.39 -3.56
N THR A 125 22.12 -8.75 -4.20
CA THR A 125 22.14 -9.33 -5.56
C THR A 125 22.39 -10.85 -5.53
N LEU A 126 22.51 -11.43 -4.34
CA LEU A 126 22.65 -12.86 -4.12
C LEU A 126 21.26 -13.50 -4.08
N TRP A 127 21.11 -14.60 -4.81
CA TRP A 127 19.88 -15.40 -4.88
C TRP A 127 19.56 -16.05 -3.53
#